data_AF-A0A963XC74-F1
#
_entry.id   AF-A0A963XC74-F1
#
_cell.length_a   1.000
_cell.length_b   1.000
_cell.length_c   1.000
_cell.angle_alpha   90.00
_cell.angle_beta   90.00
_cell.angle_gamma   90.00
#
_symmetry.space_group_name_H-M   'P 1'
#
loop_
_entity.id
_entity.type
_entity.pdbx_description
1 polymer ?
#
loop_
_entity_poly.entity_id
_entity_poly.type
_entity_poly.pdbx_seq_one_letter_code
_entity_poly.pdbx_strand_id
1 'polypeptide(L)'
;MIEDLSLPVLVGLAAAALLIPPAAWLVWRQHRHWRAAERAQQDAEREARTVRAALETAPEGYFAWIYRRDAAGTVAMADAVGECSRRLAVLLDLYRGRDSSFDDILECFAQGSQEQFGDAIGRLREDGVGFALDLTLASGGRRIAARGLRATGDD
;
A
#
# COMPACT_ATOMS: atom_id res chain seq x y z
N MET A 1 -0.06 -32.02 -58.62
CA MET A 1 0.66 -32.51 -57.42
C MET A 1 -0.20 -32.42 -56.15
N ILE A 2 -1.49 -32.79 -56.20
CA ILE A 2 -2.38 -32.91 -55.01
C ILE A 2 -3.23 -34.19 -55.13
N GLU A 3 -2.77 -35.21 -55.88
CA GLU A 3 -3.61 -36.38 -56.21
C GLU A 3 -3.33 -37.64 -55.37
N ASP A 4 -2.33 -37.63 -54.47
CA ASP A 4 -2.01 -38.78 -53.60
C ASP A 4 -2.09 -38.46 -52.10
N LEU A 5 -3.03 -37.59 -51.68
CA LEU A 5 -3.34 -37.48 -50.25
C LEU A 5 -4.42 -38.50 -49.87
N SER A 6 -4.04 -39.47 -49.04
CA SER A 6 -4.99 -40.43 -48.48
C SER A 6 -6.06 -39.70 -47.66
N LEU A 7 -7.32 -40.12 -47.85
CA LEU A 7 -8.50 -39.58 -47.17
C LEU A 7 -8.33 -39.37 -45.63
N PRO A 8 -7.64 -40.25 -44.86
CA PRO A 8 -7.37 -39.98 -43.45
C PRO A 8 -6.45 -38.77 -43.20
N VAL A 9 -5.51 -38.45 -44.10
CA VAL A 9 -4.63 -37.28 -43.98
C VAL A 9 -5.42 -35.99 -44.22
N LEU A 10 -6.34 -35.99 -45.20
CA LEU A 10 -7.22 -34.85 -45.45
C LEU A 10 -8.17 -34.57 -44.27
N VAL A 11 -8.74 -35.62 -43.67
CA VAL A 11 -9.58 -35.49 -42.46
C VAL A 11 -8.77 -34.98 -41.26
N GLY A 12 -7.55 -35.48 -41.08
CA GLY A 12 -6.64 -35.00 -40.03
C GLY A 12 -6.28 -33.53 -40.19
N LEU A 13 -5.99 -33.08 -41.41
CA LEU A 13 -5.71 -31.68 -41.72
C LEU A 13 -6.94 -30.78 -41.51
N ALA A 14 -8.12 -31.22 -41.92
CA ALA A 14 -9.36 -30.48 -41.72
C ALA A 14 -9.71 -30.35 -40.23
N ALA A 15 -9.54 -31.42 -39.44
CA ALA A 15 -9.75 -31.39 -38.00
C ALA A 15 -8.75 -30.47 -37.29
N ALA A 16 -7.47 -30.51 -37.69
CA ALA A 16 -6.44 -29.61 -37.17
C ALA A 16 -6.73 -28.14 -37.52
N ALA A 17 -7.13 -27.86 -38.77
CA ALA A 17 -7.52 -26.53 -39.20
C ALA A 17 -8.75 -25.98 -38.45
N LEU A 18 -9.64 -26.85 -37.98
CA LEU A 18 -10.81 -26.45 -37.19
C LEU A 18 -10.47 -26.19 -35.71
N LEU A 19 -9.58 -27.00 -35.11
CA LEU A 19 -9.31 -26.99 -33.67
C LEU A 19 -8.15 -26.08 -33.25
N ILE A 20 -7.13 -25.92 -34.08
CA ILE A 20 -5.94 -25.11 -33.76
C ILE A 20 -6.30 -23.62 -33.61
N PRO A 21 -7.07 -22.98 -34.51
CA PRO A 21 -7.40 -21.57 -34.38
C PRO A 21 -8.13 -21.19 -33.08
N PRO A 22 -9.21 -21.88 -32.65
CA PRO A 22 -9.90 -21.54 -31.40
C PRO A 22 -9.03 -21.84 -30.17
N ALA A 23 -8.24 -22.92 -30.18
CA ALA A 23 -7.31 -23.21 -29.10
C ALA A 23 -6.21 -22.14 -28.98
N ALA A 24 -5.60 -21.74 -30.11
CA ALA A 24 -4.62 -20.67 -30.16
C ALA A 24 -5.22 -19.32 -29.72
N TRP A 25 -6.46 -19.03 -30.10
CA TRP A 25 -7.16 -17.83 -29.67
C TRP A 25 -7.43 -17.81 -28.16
N LEU A 26 -7.87 -18.94 -27.57
CA LEU A 26 -8.07 -19.06 -26.12
C LEU A 26 -6.77 -18.87 -25.34
N VAL A 27 -5.69 -19.53 -25.77
CA VAL A 27 -4.36 -19.39 -25.15
C VAL A 27 -3.87 -17.95 -25.26
N TRP A 28 -4.01 -17.33 -26.43
CA TRP A 28 -3.62 -15.93 -26.63
C TRP A 28 -4.43 -14.98 -25.75
N ARG A 29 -5.74 -15.18 -25.64
CA ARG A 29 -6.62 -14.38 -24.78
C ARG A 29 -6.21 -14.51 -23.31
N GLN A 30 -6.02 -15.74 -22.82
CA GLN A 30 -5.58 -16.01 -21.46
C GLN A 30 -4.21 -15.37 -21.18
N HIS A 31 -3.26 -15.55 -22.09
CA HIS A 31 -1.93 -14.96 -21.97
C HIS A 31 -1.99 -13.43 -21.96
N ARG A 32 -2.90 -12.83 -22.73
CA ARG A 32 -3.11 -11.37 -22.72
C ARG A 32 -3.66 -10.89 -21.39
N HIS A 33 -4.61 -11.60 -20.78
CA HIS A 33 -5.10 -11.27 -19.44
C HIS A 33 -4.02 -11.40 -18.37
N TRP A 34 -3.18 -12.45 -18.44
CA TRP A 34 -2.06 -12.62 -17.52
C TRP A 34 -1.03 -11.50 -17.65
N ARG A 35 -0.62 -11.16 -18.88
CA ARG A 35 0.31 -10.03 -19.11
C ARG A 35 -0.28 -8.70 -18.68
N ALA A 36 -1.59 -8.49 -18.82
CA ALA A 36 -2.24 -7.27 -18.36
C ALA A 36 -2.23 -7.18 -16.82
N ALA A 37 -2.51 -8.29 -16.13
CA ALA A 37 -2.45 -8.36 -14.67
C ALA A 37 -1.02 -8.16 -14.14
N GLU A 38 -0.02 -8.79 -14.77
CA GLU A 38 1.40 -8.60 -14.44
C GLU A 38 1.83 -7.14 -14.60
N ARG A 39 1.44 -6.48 -15.69
CA ARG A 39 1.74 -5.06 -15.91
C ARG A 39 1.08 -4.18 -14.87
N ALA A 40 -0.21 -4.40 -14.59
CA ALA A 40 -0.93 -3.64 -13.57
C ALA A 40 -0.28 -3.79 -12.18
N GLN A 41 0.17 -5.00 -11.84
CA GLN A 41 0.92 -5.24 -10.60
C GLN A 41 2.26 -4.50 -10.60
N GLN A 42 3.04 -4.61 -11.67
CA GLN A 42 4.34 -3.93 -11.79
C GLN A 42 4.22 -2.40 -11.72
N ASP A 43 3.18 -1.85 -12.33
CA ASP A 43 2.93 -0.41 -12.32
C ASP A 43 2.50 0.05 -10.92
N ALA A 44 1.63 -0.69 -10.24
CA ALA A 44 1.28 -0.43 -8.83
C ALA A 44 2.50 -0.52 -7.89
N GLU A 45 3.37 -1.51 -8.08
CA GLU A 45 4.62 -1.66 -7.32
C GLU A 45 5.62 -0.53 -7.59
N ARG A 46 5.67 -0.01 -8.83
CA ARG A 46 6.51 1.13 -9.19
C ARG A 46 5.98 2.40 -8.55
N GLU A 47 4.68 2.65 -8.65
CA GLU A 47 4.03 3.81 -8.05
C GLU A 47 4.22 3.82 -6.53
N ALA A 48 3.96 2.69 -5.86
CA ALA A 48 4.17 2.55 -4.42
C ALA A 48 5.63 2.81 -4.01
N ARG A 49 6.60 2.34 -4.81
CA ARG A 49 8.03 2.63 -4.57
C ARG A 49 8.36 4.11 -4.75
N THR A 50 7.83 4.74 -5.80
CA THR A 50 8.06 6.17 -6.05
C THR A 50 7.47 7.03 -4.94
N VAL A 51 6.23 6.76 -4.53
CA VAL A 51 5.59 7.48 -3.41
C VAL A 51 6.35 7.24 -2.11
N ARG A 52 6.74 6.00 -1.80
CA ARG A 52 7.55 5.72 -0.61
C ARG A 52 8.90 6.45 -0.64
N ALA A 53 9.58 6.49 -1.78
CA ALA A 53 10.82 7.24 -1.92
C ALA A 53 10.61 8.74 -1.74
N ALA A 54 9.53 9.30 -2.27
CA ALA A 54 9.15 10.70 -2.04
C ALA A 54 8.89 10.99 -0.55
N LEU A 55 8.17 10.10 0.14
CA LEU A 55 7.93 10.22 1.58
C LEU A 55 9.20 10.06 2.42
N GLU A 56 10.11 9.15 2.05
CA GLU A 56 11.38 8.96 2.76
C GLU A 56 12.35 10.13 2.57
N THR A 57 12.21 10.89 1.47
CA THR A 57 13.02 12.07 1.19
C THR A 57 12.40 13.36 1.70
N ALA A 58 11.14 13.32 2.15
CA ALA A 58 10.48 14.46 2.74
C ALA A 58 11.23 14.92 4.01
N PRO A 59 11.33 16.23 4.26
CA PRO A 59 12.01 16.73 5.45
C PRO A 59 11.24 16.42 6.74
N GLU A 60 9.94 16.15 6.62
CA GLU A 60 8.99 15.87 7.69
C GLU A 60 9.04 14.40 8.12
N GLY A 61 8.79 14.13 9.40
CA GLY A 61 8.59 12.78 9.91
C GLY A 61 7.12 12.39 9.91
N TYR A 62 6.79 11.17 9.50
CA TYR A 62 5.43 10.63 9.54
C TYR A 62 5.33 9.34 10.36
N PHE A 63 4.12 9.09 10.85
CA PHE A 63 3.63 7.80 11.32
C PHE A 63 2.29 7.54 10.63
N ALA A 64 2.12 6.35 10.03
CA ALA A 64 0.91 6.01 9.28
C ALA A 64 0.26 4.74 9.83
N TRP A 65 -1.06 4.74 9.95
CA TRP A 65 -1.85 3.53 10.18
C TRP A 65 -2.39 3.03 8.85
N ILE A 66 -1.82 1.93 8.36
CA ILE A 66 -2.21 1.31 7.09
C ILE A 66 -3.21 0.20 7.37
N TYR A 67 -4.46 0.44 7.00
CA TYR A 67 -5.52 -0.54 7.16
C TYR A 67 -5.52 -1.51 5.99
N ARG A 68 -5.46 -2.82 6.27
CA ARG A 68 -5.67 -3.85 5.25
C ARG A 68 -7.17 -3.98 4.97
N ARG A 69 -7.50 -4.01 3.68
CA ARG A 69 -8.85 -4.32 3.20
C ARG A 69 -8.96 -5.82 3.03
N ASP A 70 -10.05 -6.41 3.52
CA ASP A 70 -10.33 -7.83 3.30
C ASP A 70 -10.82 -8.09 1.87
N ALA A 71 -10.99 -9.37 1.50
CA ALA A 71 -11.47 -9.76 0.18
C ALA A 71 -12.92 -9.29 -0.12
N ALA A 72 -13.70 -8.97 0.91
CA ALA A 72 -15.05 -8.43 0.79
C ALA A 72 -15.07 -6.89 0.67
N GLY A 73 -13.90 -6.25 0.74
CA GLY A 73 -13.77 -4.81 0.67
C GLY A 73 -13.97 -4.09 2.00
N THR A 74 -14.14 -4.80 3.11
CA THR A 74 -14.32 -4.22 4.44
C THR A 74 -12.97 -3.84 5.04
N VAL A 75 -12.92 -2.69 5.71
CA VAL A 75 -11.73 -2.21 6.41
C VAL A 75 -11.96 -2.37 7.90
N ALA A 76 -11.28 -3.35 8.54
CA ALA A 76 -11.32 -3.49 9.99
C ALA A 76 -10.27 -2.57 10.62
N MET A 77 -10.72 -1.62 11.46
CA MET A 77 -9.82 -0.68 12.15
C MET A 77 -8.79 -1.38 13.05
N ALA A 78 -9.12 -2.57 13.55
CA ALA A 78 -8.25 -3.39 14.40
C ALA A 78 -7.02 -3.94 13.65
N ASP A 79 -7.08 -4.04 12.32
CA ASP A 79 -6.02 -4.66 11.50
C ASP A 79 -5.03 -3.63 10.92
N ALA A 80 -5.04 -2.39 11.44
CA ALA A 80 -4.08 -1.37 11.04
C ALA A 80 -2.65 -1.78 11.43
N VAL A 81 -1.77 -1.75 10.45
CA VAL A 81 -0.32 -1.84 10.68
C VAL A 81 0.23 -0.43 10.79
N GLY A 82 0.88 -0.11 11.90
CA GLY A 82 1.60 1.14 12.09
C GLY A 82 2.93 1.13 11.34
N GLU A 83 3.24 2.21 10.63
CA GLU A 83 4.51 2.40 9.93
C GLU A 83 5.15 3.73 10.37
N CYS A 84 6.33 3.65 10.99
CA CYS A 84 7.11 4.80 11.41
C CYS A 84 8.18 5.15 10.37
N SER A 85 8.23 6.42 9.97
CA SER A 85 9.28 6.90 9.06
C SER A 85 10.65 6.96 9.73
N ARG A 86 11.71 6.75 8.94
CA ARG A 86 13.10 6.90 9.41
C ARG A 86 13.35 8.29 10.00
N ARG A 87 12.81 9.33 9.36
CA ARG A 87 13.00 10.72 9.76
C ARG A 87 12.35 11.03 11.10
N LEU A 88 11.12 10.55 11.33
CA LEU A 88 10.44 10.70 12.62
C LEU A 88 11.25 10.04 13.74
N ALA A 89 11.70 8.81 13.49
CA ALA A 89 12.52 8.10 14.47
C ALA A 89 13.79 8.85 14.84
N VAL A 90 14.48 9.46 13.86
CA VAL A 90 15.64 10.32 14.13
C VAL A 90 15.27 11.61 14.86
N LEU A 91 14.14 12.25 14.51
CA LEU A 91 13.69 13.49 15.14
C LEU A 91 13.37 13.32 16.63
N LEU A 92 12.86 12.14 17.00
CA LEU A 92 12.47 11.78 18.35
C LEU A 92 13.51 10.91 19.08
N ASP A 93 14.64 10.61 18.43
CA ASP A 93 15.71 9.74 18.95
C ASP A 93 15.20 8.35 19.40
N LEU A 94 14.31 7.75 18.58
CA LEU A 94 13.68 6.46 18.88
C LEU A 94 14.68 5.30 18.68
N TYR A 95 14.88 4.51 19.74
CA TYR A 95 15.82 3.39 19.73
C TYR A 95 15.49 2.32 18.68
N ARG A 96 14.20 1.97 18.52
CA ARG A 96 13.76 0.96 17.55
C ARG A 96 13.70 1.49 16.11
N GLY A 97 13.98 2.77 15.89
CA GLY A 97 13.99 3.34 14.55
C GLY A 97 12.60 3.28 13.89
N ARG A 98 12.55 2.66 12.70
CA ARG A 98 11.31 2.50 11.92
C ARG A 98 10.34 1.47 12.51
N ASP A 99 10.83 0.61 13.40
CA ASP A 99 10.03 -0.45 14.05
C ASP A 99 9.39 0.05 15.36
N SER A 100 9.54 1.34 15.67
CA SER A 100 8.88 1.98 16.81
C SER A 100 7.36 2.00 16.65
N SER A 101 6.66 1.66 17.73
CA SER A 101 5.20 1.79 17.80
C SER A 101 4.78 3.24 18.00
N PHE A 102 3.47 3.50 17.94
CA PHE A 102 2.94 4.81 18.30
C PHE A 102 3.11 5.11 19.79
N ASP A 103 3.06 4.10 20.65
CA ASP A 103 3.29 4.26 22.09
C ASP A 103 4.72 4.71 22.36
N ASP A 104 5.71 4.12 21.66
CA ASP A 104 7.12 4.55 21.73
C ASP A 104 7.27 6.05 21.34
N ILE A 105 6.43 6.55 20.42
CA ILE A 105 6.42 7.96 20.00
C ILE A 105 5.76 8.84 21.06
N LEU A 106 4.64 8.41 21.64
CA LEU A 106 3.94 9.16 22.69
C LEU A 106 4.85 9.41 23.90
N GLU A 107 5.62 8.40 24.31
CA GLU A 107 6.52 8.48 25.46
C GLU A 107 7.60 9.59 25.32
N CYS A 108 7.90 10.07 24.11
CA CYS A 108 8.85 11.16 23.88
C CYS A 108 8.32 12.55 24.27
N PHE A 109 7.01 12.72 24.44
CA PHE A 109 6.39 14.02 24.73
C PHE A 109 6.22 14.25 26.23
N ALA A 110 6.11 15.51 26.66
CA ALA A 110 5.77 15.85 28.04
C ALA A 110 4.33 15.44 28.36
N GLN A 111 4.03 15.08 29.62
CA GLN A 111 2.74 14.48 30.02
C GLN A 111 1.50 15.22 29.46
N GLY A 112 1.44 16.55 29.57
CA GLY A 112 0.30 17.31 29.04
C GLY A 112 0.17 17.24 27.51
N SER A 113 1.29 17.13 26.78
CA SER A 113 1.29 16.89 25.33
C SER A 113 0.98 15.43 24.98
N GLN A 114 1.32 14.45 25.84
CA GLN A 114 0.96 13.05 25.62
C GLN A 114 -0.55 12.86 25.64
N GLU A 115 -1.22 13.37 26.68
CA GLU A 115 -2.69 13.30 26.81
C GLU A 115 -3.38 13.97 25.62
N GLN A 116 -2.97 15.20 25.29
CA GLN A 116 -3.51 15.95 24.16
C GLN A 116 -3.32 15.21 22.82
N PHE A 117 -2.14 14.60 22.61
CA PHE A 117 -1.84 13.90 21.38
C PHE A 117 -2.59 12.56 21.28
N GLY A 118 -2.68 11.82 22.39
CA GLY A 118 -3.44 10.57 22.49
C GLY A 118 -4.92 10.79 22.18
N ASP A 119 -5.55 11.80 22.78
CA ASP A 119 -6.96 12.14 22.53
C ASP A 119 -7.21 12.54 21.07
N ALA A 120 -6.33 13.36 20.50
CA ALA A 120 -6.45 13.78 19.10
C ALA A 120 -6.31 12.60 18.13
N ILE A 121 -5.45 11.63 18.44
CA ILE A 121 -5.29 10.40 17.66
C ILE A 121 -6.50 9.48 17.83
N GLY A 122 -7.06 9.36 19.04
CA GLY A 122 -8.31 8.64 19.28
C GLY A 122 -9.42 9.15 18.36
N ARG A 123 -9.66 10.47 18.36
CA ARG A 123 -10.65 11.12 17.48
C ARG A 123 -10.34 10.97 15.99
N LEU A 124 -9.07 11.01 15.60
CA LEU A 124 -8.69 10.78 14.21
C LEU A 124 -8.99 9.33 13.78
N ARG A 125 -8.75 8.35 14.66
CA ARG A 125 -8.93 6.92 14.36
C ARG A 125 -10.39 6.49 14.42
N GLU A 126 -11.18 7.04 15.34
CA GLU A 126 -12.60 6.72 15.48
C GLU A 126 -13.45 7.53 14.51
N ASP A 127 -13.37 8.86 14.60
CA ASP A 127 -14.27 9.78 13.90
C ASP A 127 -13.70 10.30 12.57
N GLY A 128 -12.40 10.09 12.31
CA GLY A 128 -11.73 10.66 11.13
C GLY A 128 -11.42 12.14 11.25
N VAL A 129 -11.57 12.73 12.43
CA VAL A 129 -11.35 14.16 12.65
C VAL A 129 -9.85 14.47 12.67
N GLY A 130 -9.40 15.26 11.70
CA GLY A 130 -8.02 15.74 11.64
C GLY A 130 -7.66 16.70 12.78
N PHE A 131 -6.36 16.89 13.01
CA PHE A 131 -5.85 17.81 14.03
C PHE A 131 -4.55 18.51 13.59
N ALA A 132 -4.25 19.61 14.27
CA ALA A 132 -2.96 20.29 14.21
C ALA A 132 -2.61 20.76 15.63
N LEU A 133 -1.49 20.28 16.17
CA LEU A 133 -1.07 20.50 17.55
C LEU A 133 0.40 20.92 17.60
N ASP A 134 0.76 21.79 18.54
CA ASP A 134 2.15 22.05 18.92
C ASP A 134 2.46 21.26 20.19
N LEU A 135 3.23 20.19 20.07
CA LEU A 135 3.55 19.28 21.16
C LEU A 135 4.93 19.59 21.73
N THR A 136 5.07 19.48 23.05
CA THR A 136 6.36 19.70 23.73
C THR A 136 7.03 18.36 24.03
N LEU A 137 8.30 18.23 23.64
CA LEU A 137 9.12 17.06 23.97
C LEU A 137 9.49 17.05 25.44
N ALA A 138 9.52 15.85 26.03
CA ALA A 138 10.00 15.64 27.39
C ALA A 138 11.48 16.03 27.52
N SER A 139 12.27 15.78 26.47
CA SER A 139 13.69 16.13 26.41
C SER A 139 13.90 17.59 25.96
N GLY A 140 14.33 18.44 26.88
CA GLY A 140 14.87 19.77 26.56
C GLY A 140 13.86 20.82 26.09
N GLY A 141 12.55 20.59 26.26
CA GLY A 141 11.50 21.60 26.03
C GLY A 141 11.32 22.05 24.57
N ARG A 142 11.92 21.32 23.61
CA ARG A 142 11.71 21.56 22.18
C ARG A 142 10.24 21.28 21.83
N ARG A 143 9.69 22.05 20.90
CA ARG A 143 8.33 21.83 20.38
C ARG A 143 8.36 21.24 18.97
N ILE A 144 7.37 20.41 18.67
CA ILE A 144 7.13 19.84 17.35
C ILE A 144 5.68 20.13 16.96
N ALA A 145 5.49 20.64 15.74
CA ALA A 145 4.17 20.73 15.15
C ALA A 145 3.77 19.35 14.61
N ALA A 146 2.67 18.80 15.12
CA ALA A 146 2.09 17.54 14.68
C ALA A 146 0.78 17.81 13.95
N ARG A 147 0.56 17.12 12.82
CA ARG A 147 -0.67 17.19 12.05
C ARG A 147 -1.17 15.78 11.76
N GLY A 148 -2.47 15.60 11.85
CA GLY A 148 -3.14 14.33 11.56
C GLY A 148 -4.28 14.52 10.59
N LEU A 149 -4.36 13.64 9.60
CA LEU A 149 -5.42 13.60 8.61
C LEU A 149 -5.71 12.15 8.23
N ARG A 150 -6.96 11.86 7.86
CA ARG A 150 -7.35 10.56 7.32
C ARG A 150 -7.31 10.65 5.80
N ALA A 151 -6.49 9.80 5.18
CA ALA A 151 -6.53 9.65 3.72
C ALA A 151 -7.79 8.87 3.34
N THR A 152 -8.75 9.53 2.68
CA THR A 152 -9.89 8.90 2.02
C THR A 152 -9.53 8.71 0.56
N GLY A 153 -9.56 7.48 0.04
CA GLY A 153 -9.20 7.18 -1.34
C GLY A 153 -10.27 7.55 -2.38
N ASP A 154 -11.06 8.59 -2.10
CA ASP A 154 -12.21 9.03 -2.91
C ASP A 154 -11.92 10.25 -3.80
N ASP A 155 -10.66 10.68 -3.92
CA ASP A 155 -10.23 11.74 -4.85
C ASP A 155 -9.64 11.17 -6.15
#